data_AF-A0A7S3WTX6-F1
#
_entry.id   AF-A0A7S3WTX6-F1
#
_cell.length_a   1.000
_cell.length_b   1.000
_cell.length_c   1.000
_cell.angle_alpha   90.00
_cell.angle_beta   90.00
_cell.angle_gamma   90.00
#
_symmetry.space_group_name_H-M   'P 1'
#
loop_
_entity.id
_entity.type
_entity.pdbx_description
1 polymer ?
#
loop_
_entity_poly.entity_id
_entity_poly.type
_entity_poly.pdbx_seq_one_letter_code
_entity_poly.pdbx_strand_id
1 'polypeptide(L)'
;FNVFVRRSKTDSMPEASTGSRLEVSVFGQIVGARLPSGAKSHAAAALGLGSSAAHCTYRLSAGDGWACERGAAAGSSHTDWPASAGTFVWEQPVDATFVGPHLGGWPRVEVEVRWVDVHGRSEVAGYAAQHLPKTPGTHALSCRVWRPRGSLLERLSAFFVGASPQLTNPEQLVYGRPDARSLSRSNGRDRLTTVSEGEVFLSLSVTVREAAAPLEDEEAGWEGKPGPTAVA
;
A
#
# COMPACT_ATOMS: atom_id res chain seq x y z
N PHE A 1 21.55 3.03 -9.98
CA PHE A 1 20.33 3.83 -10.16
C PHE A 1 20.63 5.29 -9.87
N ASN A 2 21.04 6.06 -10.88
CA ASN A 2 21.11 7.52 -10.78
C ASN A 2 19.96 8.07 -11.61
N VAL A 3 18.79 8.19 -10.99
CA VAL A 3 17.68 8.95 -11.57
C VAL A 3 17.93 10.40 -11.17
N PHE A 4 18.11 11.27 -12.17
CA PHE A 4 18.24 12.72 -12.00
C PHE A 4 17.01 13.26 -11.27
N VAL A 5 17.17 13.56 -9.98
CA VAL A 5 16.17 14.29 -9.19
C VAL A 5 16.24 15.75 -9.63
N ARG A 6 15.37 16.16 -10.55
CA ARG A 6 15.05 17.60 -10.69
C ARG A 6 14.33 18.00 -9.41
N ARG A 7 14.99 18.83 -8.59
CA ARG A 7 14.32 19.53 -7.47
C ARG A 7 13.23 20.43 -8.08
N SER A 8 11.99 19.96 -8.08
CA SER A 8 10.84 20.84 -8.31
C SER A 8 10.64 21.68 -7.06
N LYS A 9 10.13 22.90 -7.28
CA LYS A 9 9.79 23.88 -6.24
C LYS A 9 8.86 23.20 -5.23
N THR A 10 9.32 23.05 -3.99
CA THR A 10 8.51 22.60 -2.86
C THR A 10 7.41 23.61 -2.62
N ASP A 11 6.18 23.27 -2.98
CA ASP A 11 5.02 24.04 -2.58
C ASP A 11 4.64 23.63 -1.16
N SER A 12 4.40 24.62 -0.29
CA SER A 12 3.89 24.38 1.05
C SER A 12 2.47 23.82 0.97
N MET A 13 2.05 23.09 2.00
CA MET A 13 0.66 22.61 2.11
C MET A 13 -0.29 23.82 1.98
N PRO A 14 -1.37 23.74 1.19
CA PRO A 14 -2.34 24.84 1.11
C PRO A 14 -2.92 25.12 2.50
N GLU A 15 -3.08 26.40 2.86
CA GLU A 15 -3.85 26.82 4.04
C GLU A 15 -5.31 26.45 3.83
N ALA A 16 -5.68 25.26 4.28
CA ALA A 16 -7.03 24.73 4.19
C ALA A 16 -7.96 25.49 5.16
N SER A 17 -9.09 26.00 4.65
CA SER A 17 -10.11 26.63 5.48
C SER A 17 -10.79 25.60 6.39
N THR A 18 -11.23 26.01 7.59
CA THR A 18 -11.90 25.12 8.54
C THR A 18 -13.20 24.57 7.94
N GLY A 19 -13.17 23.33 7.44
CA GLY A 19 -14.30 22.66 6.80
C GLY A 19 -14.02 22.14 5.38
N SER A 20 -12.89 22.52 4.77
CA SER A 20 -12.51 22.07 3.43
C SER A 20 -12.10 20.60 3.40
N ARG A 21 -12.57 19.84 2.41
CA ARG A 21 -12.04 18.50 2.10
C ARG A 21 -10.77 18.65 1.26
N LEU A 22 -9.81 17.76 1.46
CA LEU A 22 -8.61 17.67 0.65
C LEU A 22 -8.79 16.62 -0.43
N GLU A 23 -8.33 16.94 -1.63
CA GLU A 23 -8.08 15.97 -2.68
C GLU A 23 -6.56 15.72 -2.75
N VAL A 24 -6.19 14.47 -2.55
CA VAL A 24 -4.81 13.98 -2.59
C VAL A 24 -4.68 13.00 -3.73
N SER A 25 -3.98 13.38 -4.80
CA SER A 25 -3.64 12.46 -5.88
C SER A 25 -2.22 11.95 -5.71
N VAL A 26 -2.04 10.66 -5.92
CA VAL A 26 -0.74 9.99 -5.94
C VAL A 26 -0.59 9.26 -7.26
N PHE A 27 0.52 9.51 -7.96
CA PHE A 27 0.86 8.81 -9.18
C PHE A 27 2.36 8.52 -9.24
N GLY A 28 2.75 7.40 -9.83
CA GLY A 28 4.15 6.98 -9.90
C GLY A 28 4.27 5.48 -10.01
N GLN A 29 5.27 4.91 -9.34
CA GLN A 29 5.54 3.48 -9.42
C GLN A 29 6.24 2.91 -8.19
N ILE A 30 6.02 1.62 -7.95
CA ILE A 30 6.86 0.78 -7.12
C ILE A 30 7.96 0.24 -8.03
N VAL A 31 9.16 0.79 -7.88
CA VAL A 31 10.30 0.52 -8.76
C VAL A 31 10.74 -0.93 -8.60
N GLY A 32 10.85 -1.39 -7.34
CA GLY A 32 11.37 -2.72 -7.05
C GLY A 32 11.75 -2.89 -5.58
N ALA A 33 12.51 -3.92 -5.28
CA ALA A 33 12.93 -4.23 -3.91
C ALA A 33 14.37 -4.75 -3.84
N ARG A 34 15.01 -4.52 -2.70
CA ARG A 34 16.25 -5.20 -2.32
C ARG A 34 15.99 -6.08 -1.11
N LEU A 35 16.00 -7.39 -1.34
CA LEU A 35 15.85 -8.42 -0.32
C LEU A 35 17.24 -9.04 0.00
N PRO A 36 17.43 -9.62 1.19
CA PRO A 36 18.71 -10.23 1.56
C PRO A 36 19.09 -11.35 0.57
N SER A 37 20.34 -11.37 0.11
CA SER A 37 20.82 -12.30 -0.92
C SER A 37 20.73 -13.79 -0.55
N GLY A 38 20.56 -14.10 0.74
CA GLY A 38 20.32 -15.45 1.26
C GLY A 38 18.87 -15.76 1.61
N ALA A 39 17.97 -14.78 1.56
CA ALA A 39 16.55 -14.99 1.79
C ALA A 39 15.96 -15.69 0.56
N LYS A 40 15.52 -16.93 0.77
CA LYS A 40 14.81 -17.75 -0.22
C LYS A 40 13.42 -18.04 0.32
N SER A 41 12.49 -18.41 -0.56
CA SER A 41 11.29 -19.10 -0.06
C SER A 41 11.73 -20.34 0.75
N HIS A 42 10.98 -20.68 1.80
CA HIS A 42 11.25 -21.87 2.60
C HIS A 42 11.33 -23.12 1.72
N ALA A 43 10.49 -23.19 0.67
CA ALA A 43 10.52 -24.25 -0.32
C ALA A 43 11.83 -24.27 -1.14
N ALA A 44 12.29 -23.13 -1.65
CA ALA A 44 13.54 -23.06 -2.41
C ALA A 44 14.77 -23.33 -1.53
N ALA A 45 14.74 -22.91 -0.25
CA ALA A 45 15.78 -23.25 0.71
C ALA A 45 15.82 -24.75 1.01
N ALA A 46 14.67 -25.39 1.26
CA ALA A 46 14.56 -26.82 1.54
C ALA A 46 15.03 -27.69 0.35
N LEU A 47 14.82 -27.22 -0.87
CA LEU A 47 15.18 -27.94 -2.11
C LEU A 47 16.56 -27.56 -2.65
N GLY A 48 17.32 -26.68 -1.99
CA GLY A 48 18.64 -26.26 -2.44
C GLY A 48 18.65 -25.48 -3.76
N LEU A 49 17.52 -24.88 -4.15
CA LEU A 49 17.38 -24.18 -5.44
C LEU A 49 18.05 -22.81 -5.41
N GLY A 50 18.68 -22.42 -6.53
CA GLY A 50 19.63 -21.31 -6.62
C GLY A 50 19.02 -19.91 -6.67
N SER A 51 17.79 -19.74 -7.15
CA SER A 51 17.16 -18.42 -7.33
C SER A 51 15.66 -18.47 -7.00
N SER A 52 15.18 -17.48 -6.25
CA SER A 52 13.74 -17.24 -6.03
C SER A 52 13.34 -15.99 -6.80
N ALA A 53 12.26 -16.08 -7.57
CA ALA A 53 11.61 -14.92 -8.17
C ALA A 53 10.80 -14.16 -7.10
N ALA A 54 10.40 -12.93 -7.37
CA ALA A 54 9.50 -12.21 -6.49
C ALA A 54 8.51 -11.31 -7.25
N HIS A 55 7.34 -11.12 -6.67
CA HIS A 55 6.37 -10.09 -7.07
C HIS A 55 5.91 -9.33 -5.82
N CYS A 56 5.28 -8.18 -6.03
CA CYS A 56 4.63 -7.43 -4.96
C CYS A 56 3.14 -7.21 -5.26
N THR A 57 2.36 -7.16 -4.20
CA THR A 57 1.02 -6.57 -4.21
C THR A 57 1.05 -5.29 -3.39
N TYR A 58 0.31 -4.28 -3.81
CA TYR A 58 0.20 -3.03 -3.07
C TYR A 58 -1.24 -2.67 -2.80
N ARG A 59 -1.44 -1.89 -1.74
CA ARG A 59 -2.69 -1.24 -1.39
C ARG A 59 -2.42 0.18 -0.90
N LEU A 60 -3.26 1.10 -1.31
CA LEU A 60 -3.36 2.46 -0.78
C LEU A 60 -4.56 2.48 0.15
N SER A 61 -4.33 2.79 1.42
CA SER A 61 -5.36 2.87 2.44
C SER A 61 -5.35 4.24 3.09
N ALA A 62 -6.52 4.69 3.52
CA ALA A 62 -6.70 5.94 4.24
C ALA A 62 -7.65 5.71 5.41
N GLY A 63 -7.63 6.61 6.39
CA GLY A 63 -8.48 6.50 7.59
C GLY A 63 -9.92 6.97 7.35
N ASP A 64 -10.72 6.93 8.41
CA ASP A 64 -12.14 7.27 8.38
C ASP A 64 -12.39 8.64 7.71
N GLY A 65 -13.37 8.69 6.81
CA GLY A 65 -13.76 9.90 6.07
C GLY A 65 -12.98 10.15 4.77
N TRP A 66 -11.95 9.36 4.48
CA TRP A 66 -11.28 9.35 3.18
C TRP A 66 -11.93 8.33 2.24
N ALA A 67 -12.17 8.72 0.99
CA ALA A 67 -12.66 7.86 -0.07
C ALA A 67 -11.70 7.91 -1.26
N CYS A 68 -11.46 6.77 -1.91
CA CYS A 68 -10.73 6.72 -3.18
C CYS A 68 -11.72 7.02 -4.31
N GLU A 69 -11.67 8.23 -4.87
CA GLU A 69 -12.61 8.71 -5.89
C GLU A 69 -12.15 8.34 -7.31
N ARG A 70 -10.84 8.22 -7.54
CA ARG A 70 -10.27 7.91 -8.87
C ARG A 70 -9.06 6.99 -8.77
N GLY A 71 -8.80 6.27 -9.86
CA GLY A 71 -7.65 5.38 -10.00
C GLY A 71 -7.82 4.05 -9.25
N ALA A 72 -6.70 3.36 -9.04
CA ALA A 72 -6.65 2.03 -8.44
C ALA A 72 -5.94 2.06 -7.08
N ALA A 73 -6.73 1.90 -6.01
CA ALA A 73 -6.21 1.80 -4.64
C ALA A 73 -5.48 0.48 -4.34
N ALA A 74 -5.42 -0.47 -5.28
CA ALA A 74 -4.66 -1.70 -5.11
C ALA A 74 -4.20 -2.24 -6.46
N GLY A 75 -3.13 -3.03 -6.45
CA GLY A 75 -2.61 -3.68 -7.64
C GLY A 75 -1.55 -4.74 -7.33
N SER A 76 -1.14 -5.45 -8.38
CA SER A 76 -0.10 -6.48 -8.31
C SER A 76 0.90 -6.29 -9.43
N SER A 77 2.18 -6.47 -9.12
CA SER A 77 3.24 -6.47 -10.11
C SER A 77 3.31 -7.78 -10.89
N HIS A 78 4.07 -7.74 -11.97
CA HIS A 78 4.63 -8.93 -12.58
C HIS A 78 5.67 -9.58 -11.66
N THR A 79 6.04 -10.82 -11.99
CA THR A 79 7.08 -11.58 -11.28
C THR A 79 8.43 -11.35 -11.93
N ASP A 80 9.40 -10.90 -11.14
CA ASP A 80 10.78 -10.70 -11.59
C ASP A 80 11.69 -11.85 -11.14
N TRP A 81 12.54 -12.30 -12.07
CA TRP A 81 13.59 -13.27 -11.86
C TRP A 81 14.93 -12.54 -11.91
N PRO A 82 15.49 -12.17 -10.76
CA PRO A 82 16.54 -11.17 -10.71
C PRO A 82 17.85 -11.75 -11.26
N ALA A 83 18.47 -11.03 -12.20
CA ALA A 83 19.80 -11.37 -12.69
C ALA A 83 20.88 -11.18 -11.60
N SER A 84 20.68 -10.21 -10.70
CA SER A 84 21.54 -9.94 -9.55
C SER A 84 20.88 -10.39 -8.26
N ALA A 85 21.57 -11.23 -7.48
CA ALA A 85 21.02 -11.80 -6.24
C ALA A 85 20.43 -10.72 -5.32
N GLY A 86 19.14 -10.83 -5.02
CA GLY A 86 18.44 -10.01 -4.04
C GLY A 86 17.98 -8.64 -4.51
N THR A 87 18.10 -8.27 -5.79
CA THR A 87 17.53 -7.01 -6.31
C THR A 87 16.49 -7.31 -7.39
N PHE A 88 15.25 -6.90 -7.13
CA PHE A 88 14.08 -7.11 -7.99
C PHE A 88 13.61 -5.79 -8.59
N VAL A 89 13.17 -5.82 -9.84
CA VAL A 89 12.62 -4.67 -10.56
C VAL A 89 11.20 -5.01 -11.02
N TRP A 90 10.23 -4.19 -10.62
CA TRP A 90 8.81 -4.43 -10.92
C TRP A 90 8.17 -3.32 -11.75
N GLU A 91 8.62 -2.07 -11.58
CA GLU A 91 8.04 -0.88 -12.24
C GLU A 91 6.50 -0.88 -12.21
N GLN A 92 5.92 -1.26 -11.07
CA GLN A 92 4.49 -1.41 -10.92
C GLN A 92 3.83 -0.02 -10.81
N PRO A 93 2.95 0.38 -11.74
CA PRO A 93 2.32 1.68 -11.69
C PRO A 93 1.42 1.81 -10.45
N VAL A 94 1.41 3.02 -9.90
CA VAL A 94 0.55 3.45 -8.81
C VAL A 94 -0.15 4.72 -9.27
N ASP A 95 -1.48 4.73 -9.28
CA ASP A 95 -2.28 5.91 -9.58
C ASP A 95 -3.59 5.83 -8.80
N ALA A 96 -3.80 6.77 -7.87
CA ALA A 96 -5.05 6.89 -7.13
C ALA A 96 -5.26 8.33 -6.64
N THR A 97 -6.53 8.72 -6.48
CA THR A 97 -6.92 9.99 -5.89
C THR A 97 -7.88 9.76 -4.75
N PHE A 98 -7.52 10.31 -3.59
CA PHE A 98 -8.30 10.24 -2.35
C PHE A 98 -8.92 11.60 -2.02
N VAL A 99 -10.17 11.60 -1.58
CA VAL A 99 -10.84 12.80 -1.07
C VAL A 99 -11.27 12.58 0.37
N GLY A 100 -10.86 13.46 1.28
CA GLY A 100 -11.11 13.27 2.70
C GLY A 100 -10.91 14.53 3.56
N PRO A 101 -11.05 14.40 4.89
CA PRO A 101 -10.86 15.51 5.80
C PRO A 101 -9.40 15.96 5.86
N HIS A 102 -9.17 17.25 6.14
CA HIS A 102 -7.83 17.80 6.36
C HIS A 102 -7.10 17.16 7.57
N LEU A 103 -7.85 16.76 8.61
CA LEU A 103 -7.29 16.24 9.86
C LEU A 103 -7.50 14.73 10.00
N GLY A 104 -6.40 14.00 10.22
CA GLY A 104 -6.42 12.56 10.50
C GLY A 104 -6.60 11.68 9.26
N GLY A 105 -6.29 10.39 9.41
CA GLY A 105 -6.54 9.39 8.37
C GLY A 105 -5.72 9.53 7.07
N TRP A 106 -4.60 10.26 7.10
CA TRP A 106 -3.80 10.51 5.90
C TRP A 106 -3.44 9.23 5.13
N PRO A 107 -3.58 9.22 3.79
CA PRO A 107 -3.32 8.02 3.00
C PRO A 107 -1.92 7.45 3.19
N ARG A 108 -1.81 6.13 3.11
CA ARG A 108 -0.56 5.38 3.19
C ARG A 108 -0.51 4.31 2.12
N VAL A 109 0.71 3.95 1.73
CA VAL A 109 1.00 2.83 0.85
C VAL A 109 1.45 1.64 1.68
N GLU A 110 0.87 0.50 1.37
CA GLU A 110 1.14 -0.80 1.98
C GLU A 110 1.57 -1.74 0.85
N VAL A 111 2.68 -2.42 1.03
CA VAL A 111 3.27 -3.32 0.04
C VAL A 111 3.51 -4.67 0.69
N GLU A 112 3.05 -5.72 0.05
CA GLU A 112 3.33 -7.10 0.43
C GLU A 112 4.21 -7.72 -0.64
N VAL A 113 5.38 -8.18 -0.22
CA VAL A 113 6.37 -8.80 -1.10
C VAL A 113 6.25 -10.31 -0.95
N ARG A 114 6.20 -11.02 -2.08
CA ARG A 114 6.08 -12.48 -2.13
C ARG A 114 7.17 -13.09 -2.98
N TRP A 115 7.83 -14.10 -2.42
CA TRP A 115 8.70 -15.01 -3.15
C TRP A 115 7.88 -15.93 -4.06
N VAL A 116 8.42 -16.28 -5.21
CA VAL A 116 7.87 -17.26 -6.14
C VAL A 116 8.90 -18.36 -6.34
N ASP A 117 8.49 -19.60 -6.09
CA ASP A 117 9.34 -20.77 -6.33
C ASP A 117 9.27 -21.23 -7.81
N VAL A 118 10.11 -22.20 -8.16
CA VAL A 118 10.17 -22.76 -9.54
C VAL A 118 8.87 -23.44 -9.99
N HIS A 119 7.96 -23.74 -9.06
CA HIS A 119 6.65 -24.33 -9.33
C HIS A 119 5.54 -23.27 -9.38
N GLY A 120 5.90 -21.97 -9.33
CA GLY A 120 4.95 -20.86 -9.33
C GLY A 120 4.22 -20.66 -8.00
N ARG A 121 4.60 -21.36 -6.93
CA ARG A 121 4.00 -21.16 -5.60
C ARG A 121 4.55 -19.89 -4.97
N SER A 122 3.64 -19.12 -4.37
CA SER A 122 3.97 -17.84 -3.77
C SER A 122 4.02 -17.93 -2.24
N GLU A 123 5.09 -17.40 -1.65
CA GLU A 123 5.27 -17.33 -0.20
C GLU A 123 5.53 -15.88 0.23
N VAL A 124 4.92 -15.43 1.33
CA VAL A 124 5.15 -14.09 1.87
C VAL A 124 6.60 -13.91 2.28
N ALA A 125 7.29 -12.96 1.65
CA ALA A 125 8.64 -12.52 2.02
C ALA A 125 8.57 -11.53 3.20
N GLY A 126 7.62 -10.61 3.16
CA GLY A 126 7.39 -9.61 4.19
C GLY A 126 6.44 -8.50 3.74
N TYR A 127 6.24 -7.54 4.62
CA TYR A 127 5.34 -6.40 4.45
C TYR A 127 6.09 -5.09 4.63
N ALA A 128 5.64 -4.04 3.97
CA ALA A 128 6.11 -2.68 4.16
C ALA A 128 4.90 -1.75 4.19
N ALA A 129 4.94 -0.72 5.02
CA ALA A 129 3.89 0.30 5.07
C ALA A 129 4.51 1.67 5.34
N GLN A 130 4.04 2.70 4.63
CA GLN A 130 4.57 4.05 4.73
C GLN A 130 3.47 5.06 4.41
N HIS A 131 3.33 6.10 5.24
CA HIS A 131 2.44 7.22 4.92
C HIS A 131 2.93 7.98 3.70
N LEU A 132 1.99 8.41 2.85
CA LEU A 132 2.33 9.28 1.72
C LEU A 132 2.92 10.60 2.24
N PRO A 133 3.91 11.19 1.55
CA PRO A 133 4.40 12.52 1.86
C PRO A 133 3.26 13.54 1.86
N LYS A 134 3.21 14.38 2.91
CA LYS A 134 2.22 15.45 3.03
C LYS A 134 2.56 16.68 2.19
N THR A 135 3.80 16.76 1.71
CA THR A 135 4.27 17.83 0.84
C THR A 135 4.02 17.46 -0.62
N PRO A 136 3.37 18.34 -1.41
CA PRO A 136 3.28 18.15 -2.85
C PRO A 136 4.67 18.06 -3.50
N GLY A 137 4.78 17.22 -4.53
CA GLY A 137 6.02 17.02 -5.28
C GLY A 137 6.33 15.55 -5.56
N THR A 138 7.50 15.31 -6.17
CA THR A 138 8.00 13.98 -6.47
C THR A 138 8.94 13.50 -5.39
N HIS A 139 8.72 12.29 -4.90
CA HIS A 139 9.38 11.70 -3.74
C HIS A 139 9.92 10.31 -4.08
N ALA A 140 11.20 10.10 -3.76
CA ALA A 140 11.80 8.78 -3.73
C ALA A 140 11.70 8.23 -2.30
N LEU A 141 10.95 7.16 -2.11
CA LEU A 141 10.70 6.54 -0.80
C LEU A 141 11.41 5.19 -0.73
N SER A 142 12.06 4.92 0.41
CA SER A 142 12.53 3.59 0.77
C SER A 142 11.73 3.10 1.96
N CYS A 143 11.04 1.99 1.81
CA CYS A 143 10.21 1.39 2.84
C CYS A 143 10.83 0.09 3.32
N ARG A 144 11.10 -0.03 4.62
CA ARG A 144 11.66 -1.25 5.19
C ARG A 144 10.66 -2.38 5.15
N VAL A 145 11.08 -3.51 4.61
CA VAL A 145 10.31 -4.75 4.63
C VAL A 145 10.51 -5.40 6.00
N TRP A 146 9.41 -5.77 6.63
CA TRP A 146 9.39 -6.48 7.90
C TRP A 146 8.54 -7.74 7.81
N ARG A 147 8.94 -8.77 8.55
CA ARG A 147 8.17 -10.01 8.69
C ARG A 147 7.96 -10.32 10.17
N PRO A 148 6.77 -10.75 10.60
CA PRO A 148 6.56 -11.22 11.96
C PRO A 148 7.35 -12.52 12.16
N ARG A 149 8.17 -12.58 13.21
CA ARG A 149 8.96 -13.75 13.54
C ARG A 149 8.14 -14.64 14.50
N GLY A 150 7.55 -15.71 13.96
CA GLY A 150 6.90 -16.75 14.77
C GLY A 150 7.88 -17.51 15.67
N SER A 151 7.35 -18.25 16.63
CA SER A 151 8.12 -19.09 17.57
C SER A 151 8.86 -20.25 16.85
N LEU A 152 9.88 -20.84 17.49
CA LEU A 152 10.63 -22.00 16.92
C LEU A 152 9.72 -23.19 16.58
N LEU A 153 8.68 -23.41 17.37
CA LEU A 153 7.71 -24.50 17.18
C LEU A 153 6.76 -24.22 16.01
N GLU A 154 6.37 -22.97 15.76
CA GLU A 154 5.61 -22.57 14.56
C GLU A 154 6.45 -22.70 13.27
N ARG A 155 7.77 -22.48 13.37
CA ARG A 155 8.69 -22.77 12.25
C ARG A 155 8.80 -24.26 11.96
N LEU A 156 8.77 -25.11 12.99
CA LEU A 156 8.82 -26.57 12.85
C LEU A 156 7.49 -27.16 12.37
N SER A 157 6.34 -26.61 12.78
CA SER A 157 5.03 -27.02 12.25
C SER A 157 4.84 -26.56 10.79
N ALA A 158 5.28 -25.34 10.44
CA ALA A 158 5.34 -24.86 9.07
C ALA A 158 6.23 -25.74 8.17
N PHE A 159 7.33 -26.25 8.71
CA PHE A 159 8.28 -27.15 8.04
C PHE A 159 7.68 -28.53 7.71
N PHE A 160 6.78 -29.05 8.54
CA PHE A 160 6.12 -30.35 8.31
C PHE A 160 4.79 -30.25 7.52
N VAL A 161 4.10 -29.10 7.54
CA VAL A 161 2.80 -28.92 6.87
C VAL A 161 2.90 -28.08 5.58
N GLY A 162 4.06 -27.47 5.30
CA GLY A 162 4.25 -26.59 4.14
C GLY A 162 3.59 -25.21 4.27
N ALA A 163 3.09 -24.88 5.47
CA ALA A 163 2.39 -23.64 5.76
C ALA A 163 3.34 -22.65 6.44
N SER A 164 4.04 -21.83 5.65
CA SER A 164 4.73 -20.65 6.18
C SER A 164 3.75 -19.83 7.03
N PRO A 165 4.12 -19.34 8.24
CA PRO A 165 3.21 -18.58 9.08
C PRO A 165 2.79 -17.31 8.35
N GLN A 166 1.61 -17.36 7.73
CA GLN A 166 0.91 -16.21 7.19
C GLN A 166 0.17 -15.57 8.35
N LEU A 167 0.20 -14.24 8.44
CA LEU A 167 -0.67 -13.53 9.35
C LEU A 167 -2.11 -13.98 9.05
N THR A 168 -2.79 -14.56 10.03
CA THR A 168 -4.17 -15.04 9.88
C THR A 168 -5.11 -13.89 9.48
N ASN A 169 -4.74 -12.65 9.81
CA ASN A 169 -5.40 -11.41 9.39
C ASN A 169 -4.35 -10.32 9.04
N PRO A 170 -3.78 -10.31 7.82
CA PRO A 170 -2.90 -9.21 7.41
C PRO A 170 -3.69 -7.89 7.36
N GLU A 171 -5.01 -7.98 7.16
CA GLU A 171 -5.94 -6.84 7.15
C GLU A 171 -6.03 -6.08 8.47
N GLN A 172 -5.79 -6.72 9.61
CA GLN A 172 -5.94 -6.07 10.91
C GLN A 172 -4.61 -5.62 11.50
N LEU A 173 -3.49 -6.28 11.14
CA LEU A 173 -2.17 -6.02 11.71
C LEU A 173 -1.22 -5.24 10.78
N VAL A 174 -1.39 -5.39 9.46
CA VAL A 174 -0.62 -4.67 8.44
C VAL A 174 -1.47 -3.57 7.82
N TYR A 175 -2.72 -3.90 7.45
CA TYR A 175 -3.61 -3.00 6.70
C TYR A 175 -4.63 -2.25 7.58
N GLY A 176 -4.72 -2.60 8.87
CA GLY A 176 -5.70 -2.06 9.82
C GLY A 176 -5.08 -1.07 10.79
N ARG A 177 -5.89 -0.12 11.27
CA ARG A 177 -5.55 0.74 12.41
C ARG A 177 -5.31 -0.19 13.61
N PRO A 178 -4.16 -0.13 14.31
CA PRO A 178 -4.03 -0.86 15.56
C PRO A 178 -4.98 -0.21 16.55
N ASP A 179 -6.17 -0.77 16.71
CA ASP A 179 -7.03 -0.43 17.82
C ASP A 179 -6.30 -0.88 19.08
N ALA A 180 -5.97 0.07 19.96
CA ALA A 180 -5.26 -0.21 21.21
C ALA A 180 -5.95 -1.28 22.10
N ARG A 181 -7.21 -1.65 21.78
CA ARG A 181 -7.97 -2.73 22.40
C ARG A 181 -7.66 -4.13 21.86
N SER A 182 -7.28 -4.30 20.60
CA SER A 182 -6.89 -5.60 20.02
C SER A 182 -5.53 -6.07 20.57
N LEU A 183 -4.61 -5.13 20.80
CA LEU A 183 -3.31 -5.40 21.44
C LEU A 183 -3.41 -5.68 22.96
N SER A 184 -4.56 -5.43 23.58
CA SER A 184 -4.74 -5.51 25.04
C SER A 184 -5.53 -6.74 25.52
N ARG A 185 -6.01 -7.60 24.61
CA ARG A 185 -6.77 -8.82 24.98
C ARG A 185 -5.97 -10.11 24.96
N SER A 186 -4.69 -10.08 24.59
CA SER A 186 -3.76 -11.15 24.96
C SER A 186 -3.08 -10.76 26.27
N ASN A 187 -3.19 -11.63 27.27
CA ASN A 187 -2.49 -11.49 28.54
C ASN A 187 -0.98 -11.31 28.30
N GLY A 188 -0.51 -10.06 28.28
CA GLY A 188 0.84 -9.63 28.65
C GLY A 188 2.06 -10.21 27.90
N ARG A 189 1.95 -10.93 26.77
CA ARG A 189 3.11 -11.68 26.23
C ARG A 189 3.21 -11.90 24.72
N ASP A 190 2.77 -10.99 23.86
CA ASP A 190 3.17 -11.07 22.45
C ASP A 190 3.56 -9.71 21.86
N ARG A 191 4.76 -9.29 22.24
CA ARG A 191 5.47 -8.23 21.50
C ARG A 191 5.91 -8.86 20.18
N LEU A 192 5.20 -8.58 19.10
CA LEU A 192 5.58 -8.95 17.73
C LEU A 192 7.06 -8.62 17.52
N THR A 193 7.89 -9.66 17.44
CA THR A 193 9.29 -9.48 17.06
C THR A 193 9.33 -9.40 15.54
N THR A 194 9.69 -8.23 15.02
CA THR A 194 9.85 -8.02 13.58
C THR A 194 11.32 -8.18 13.21
N VAL A 195 11.58 -8.77 12.06
CA VAL A 195 12.91 -8.78 11.44
C VAL A 195 12.84 -7.93 10.18
N SER A 196 13.84 -7.07 9.97
CA SER A 196 13.98 -6.29 8.74
C SER A 196 14.51 -7.22 7.64
N GLU A 197 13.71 -7.46 6.61
CA GLU A 197 13.97 -8.39 5.50
C GLU A 197 14.16 -7.62 4.19
N GLY A 198 14.95 -6.53 4.22
CA GLY A 198 15.23 -5.70 3.06
C GLY A 198 14.40 -4.42 2.96
N GLU A 199 14.36 -3.83 1.77
CA GLU A 199 13.71 -2.54 1.48
C GLU A 199 12.99 -2.56 0.12
N VAL A 200 11.84 -1.89 0.03
CA VAL A 200 11.11 -1.60 -1.23
C VAL A 200 11.35 -0.15 -1.61
N PHE A 201 11.59 0.10 -2.89
CA PHE A 201 11.79 1.44 -3.44
C PHE A 201 10.56 1.90 -4.21
N LEU A 202 10.06 3.09 -3.88
CA LEU A 202 8.94 3.73 -4.55
C LEU A 202 9.36 5.10 -5.08
N SER A 203 8.84 5.45 -6.25
CA SER A 203 8.94 6.78 -6.83
C SER A 203 7.54 7.31 -7.04
N LEU A 204 7.08 8.16 -6.11
CA LEU A 204 5.70 8.65 -6.08
C LEU A 204 5.68 10.17 -6.20
N SER A 205 4.79 10.70 -7.02
CA SER A 205 4.43 12.11 -7.04
C SER A 205 3.10 12.29 -6.32
N VAL A 206 3.07 13.25 -5.40
CA VAL A 206 1.88 13.59 -4.62
C VAL A 206 1.45 15.00 -4.97
N THR A 207 0.17 15.19 -5.22
CA THR A 207 -0.46 16.52 -5.31
C THR A 207 -1.52 16.63 -4.23
N VAL A 208 -1.64 17.82 -3.65
CA VAL A 208 -2.64 18.13 -2.63
C VAL A 208 -3.33 19.40 -3.06
N ARG A 209 -4.66 19.36 -3.13
CA ARG A 209 -5.48 20.54 -3.39
C ARG A 209 -6.74 20.49 -2.54
N GLU A 210 -7.40 21.62 -2.41
CA GLU A 210 -8.75 21.65 -1.87
C GLU A 210 -9.69 20.93 -2.85
N ALA A 211 -10.52 20.04 -2.32
CA ALA A 211 -11.51 19.34 -3.13
C ALA A 211 -12.60 20.33 -3.54
N ALA A 212 -13.02 20.26 -4.80
CA ALA A 212 -14.15 21.06 -5.25
C ALA A 212 -15.41 20.71 -4.43
N ALA A 213 -16.28 21.70 -4.21
CA ALA A 213 -17.61 21.43 -3.68
C ALA A 213 -18.28 20.36 -4.56
N PRO A 214 -18.96 19.37 -3.97
CA PRO A 214 -19.76 18.45 -4.76
C PRO A 214 -20.68 19.27 -5.66
N LEU A 215 -20.73 18.95 -6.95
CA LEU A 215 -21.79 19.47 -7.80
C LEU A 215 -23.09 18.98 -7.15
N GLU A 216 -23.85 19.87 -6.54
CA GLU A 216 -25.21 19.55 -6.14
C GLU A 216 -25.90 19.09 -7.41
N ASP A 217 -26.36 17.84 -7.42
CA ASP A 217 -27.14 17.32 -8.54
C ASP A 217 -28.28 18.32 -8.76
N GLU A 218 -28.25 18.99 -9.91
CA GLU A 218 -29.31 19.85 -10.40
C GLU A 218 -30.51 18.97 -10.79
N GLU A 219 -31.01 18.14 -9.87
CA GLU A 219 -32.39 17.67 -9.83
C GLU A 219 -33.29 18.88 -9.45
N ALA A 220 -33.14 19.94 -10.24
CA ALA A 220 -34.10 21.01 -10.33
C ALA A 220 -35.40 20.38 -10.84
N GLY A 221 -36.40 20.41 -9.97
CA GLY A 221 -37.74 19.93 -10.21
C GLY A 221 -38.23 20.20 -11.62
N TRP A 222 -38.45 19.12 -12.37
CA TRP A 222 -39.52 19.07 -13.35
C TRP A 222 -40.85 18.94 -12.60
N GLU A 223 -41.23 19.96 -11.82
CA GLU A 223 -42.63 20.14 -11.45
C GLU A 223 -43.37 20.60 -12.69
N GLY A 224 -44.20 19.69 -13.23
CA GLY A 224 -44.98 19.91 -14.43
C GLY A 224 -45.83 21.17 -14.31
N LYS A 225 -45.52 22.19 -15.10
CA LYS A 225 -46.46 23.26 -15.39
C LYS A 225 -47.65 22.66 -16.15
N PRO A 226 -48.90 22.75 -15.65
CA PRO A 226 -50.05 22.34 -16.44
C PRO A 226 -50.15 23.23 -17.68
N GLY A 227 -50.23 22.60 -18.85
CA GLY A 227 -50.44 23.30 -20.12
C GLY A 227 -51.76 24.09 -20.14
N PRO A 228 -51.86 25.14 -20.96
CA PRO A 228 -53.05 25.99 -21.00
C PRO A 228 -54.28 25.18 -21.44
N THR A 229 -55.30 25.17 -20.60
CA THR A 229 -56.62 24.62 -20.90
C THR A 229 -57.21 25.36 -22.10
N ALA A 230 -57.33 24.68 -23.23
CA ALA A 230 -58.08 25.18 -24.37
C ALA A 230 -59.57 25.16 -24.02
N VAL A 231 -60.17 26.34 -23.93
CA VAL A 231 -61.62 26.53 -23.85
C VAL A 231 -62.17 26.40 -25.27
N ALA A 232 -63.10 25.47 -25.48
CA ALA A 232 -63.88 25.31 -26.71
C ALA A 232 -65.25 25.99 -26.56
#